data_AF-A0A509KXE3-F1
#
_entry.id   AF-A0A509KXE3-F1
#
_cell.length_a   1.000
_cell.length_b   1.000
_cell.length_c   1.000
_cell.angle_alpha   90.00
_cell.angle_beta   90.00
_cell.angle_gamma   90.00
#
_symmetry.space_group_name_H-M   'P 1'
#
loop_
_entity.id
_entity.type
_entity.pdbx_description
1 polymer ?
#
loop_
_entity_poly.entity_id
_entity_poly.type
_entity_poly.pdbx_seq_one_letter_code
_entity_poly.pdbx_strand_id
1 'polypeptide(L)'
;ITTGATRAEYEYEIPHAEATALLDDLCEKPIIEKNRYKIDFAGFVWEVDEFFGENQGLIVAEVELESEDQAFEKPEWIGEEVTGDPKYFNSNLILNPFAKW
;
A
#
# COMPACT_ATOMS: atom_id res chain seq x y z
N ILE A 1 -6.18 -4.33 -16.83
CA ILE A 1 -6.77 -5.67 -16.68
C ILE A 1 -5.99 -6.32 -15.55
N THR A 2 -6.59 -6.37 -14.37
CA THR A 2 -6.03 -7.05 -13.19
C THR A 2 -6.48 -8.51 -13.25
N THR A 3 -5.57 -9.45 -13.01
CA THR A 3 -5.90 -10.87 -12.89
C THR A 3 -5.57 -11.30 -11.46
N GLY A 4 -6.58 -11.55 -10.63
CA GLY A 4 -6.38 -11.87 -9.21
C GLY A 4 -5.75 -10.72 -8.43
N ALA A 5 -4.70 -11.03 -7.66
CA ALA A 5 -3.88 -10.07 -6.93
C ALA A 5 -2.70 -9.53 -7.76
N THR A 6 -2.58 -9.94 -9.03
CA THR A 6 -1.44 -9.58 -9.89
C THR A 6 -1.69 -8.33 -10.71
N ARG A 7 -0.74 -7.39 -10.69
CA ARG A 7 -0.75 -6.16 -11.51
C ARG A 7 0.62 -5.92 -12.13
N ALA A 8 0.65 -5.36 -13.34
CA ALA A 8 1.89 -4.87 -13.95
C ALA A 8 2.32 -3.57 -13.27
N GLU A 9 3.57 -3.54 -12.79
CA GLU A 9 4.18 -2.41 -12.11
C GLU A 9 5.54 -2.07 -12.74
N TYR A 10 5.88 -0.78 -12.73
CA TYR A 10 7.13 -0.24 -13.27
C TYR A 10 7.70 0.77 -12.25
N GLU A 11 8.87 0.48 -11.70
CA GLU A 11 9.54 1.33 -10.71
C GLU A 11 10.92 1.78 -11.23
N TYR A 12 11.22 3.07 -11.09
CA TYR A 12 12.51 3.65 -11.44
C TYR A 12 12.74 4.96 -10.69
N GLU A 13 14.00 5.29 -10.42
CA GLU A 13 14.36 6.55 -9.78
C GLU A 13 14.07 7.74 -10.70
N ILE A 14 13.52 8.80 -10.12
CA ILE A 14 13.27 10.08 -10.80
C ILE A 14 13.93 11.23 -10.03
N PRO A 15 14.33 12.34 -10.70
CA PRO A 15 14.83 13.52 -10.03
C PRO A 15 13.81 14.12 -9.05
N HIS A 16 14.27 14.64 -7.92
CA HIS A 16 13.42 15.25 -6.90
C HIS A 16 12.49 16.36 -7.45
N ALA A 17 12.99 17.18 -8.38
CA ALA A 17 12.19 18.23 -9.00
C ALA A 17 11.01 17.68 -9.80
N GLU A 18 11.20 16.55 -10.49
CA GLU A 18 10.13 15.87 -11.23
C GLU A 18 9.12 15.27 -10.25
N ALA A 19 9.60 14.59 -9.19
CA ALA A 19 8.72 14.05 -8.15
C ALA A 19 7.83 15.14 -7.51
N THR A 20 8.41 16.31 -7.22
CA THR A 20 7.67 17.46 -6.66
C THR A 20 6.58 17.94 -7.63
N ALA A 21 6.93 18.12 -8.91
CA ALA A 21 5.97 18.54 -9.93
C ALA A 21 4.83 17.51 -10.12
N LEU A 22 5.13 16.20 -10.11
CA LEU A 22 4.11 15.16 -10.15
C LEU A 22 3.15 15.26 -8.96
N LEU A 23 3.68 15.42 -7.74
CA LEU A 23 2.89 15.53 -6.51
C LEU A 23 2.01 16.80 -6.46
N ASP A 24 2.53 17.92 -6.96
CA ASP A 24 1.85 19.22 -6.90
C ASP A 24 0.84 19.41 -8.02
N ASP A 25 1.17 19.00 -9.25
CA ASP A 25 0.41 19.35 -10.45
C ASP A 25 -0.45 18.20 -11.03
N LEU A 26 -0.12 16.93 -10.72
CA LEU A 26 -0.78 15.77 -11.33
C LEU A 26 -1.53 14.87 -10.35
N CYS A 27 -1.06 14.74 -9.10
CA CYS A 27 -1.73 13.91 -8.11
C CYS A 27 -3.07 14.51 -7.68
N GLU A 28 -4.10 13.65 -7.64
CA GLU A 28 -5.38 14.00 -7.01
C GLU A 28 -5.17 14.28 -5.53
N LYS A 29 -5.85 15.32 -5.02
CA LYS A 29 -5.82 15.70 -3.60
C LYS A 29 -7.06 15.12 -2.90
N PRO A 30 -6.97 14.73 -1.62
CA PRO A 30 -5.78 14.79 -0.77
C PRO A 30 -4.72 13.73 -1.13
N ILE A 31 -3.46 14.06 -0.89
CA ILE A 31 -2.37 13.08 -1.02
C ILE A 31 -2.47 12.04 0.09
N ILE A 32 -2.08 10.80 -0.22
CA ILE A 32 -1.86 9.79 0.80
C ILE A 32 -0.48 9.99 1.40
N GLU A 33 -0.45 10.17 2.71
CA GLU A 33 0.76 10.26 3.50
C GLU A 33 0.86 9.02 4.38
N LYS A 34 2.02 8.37 4.39
CA LYS A 34 2.27 7.17 5.18
C LYS A 34 3.74 6.98 5.52
N ASN A 35 4.01 6.33 6.63
CA ASN A 35 5.32 5.77 6.95
C ASN A 35 5.29 4.29 6.62
N ARG A 36 6.22 3.84 5.77
CA ARG A 36 6.38 2.42 5.42
C ARG A 36 7.55 1.83 6.21
N TYR A 37 7.24 0.83 7.03
CA TYR A 37 8.22 0.04 7.78
C TYR A 37 8.42 -1.29 7.08
N LYS A 38 9.67 -1.72 6.91
CA LYS A 38 9.99 -3.04 6.35
C LYS A 38 10.42 -3.97 7.48
N ILE A 39 9.72 -5.10 7.63
CA ILE A 39 9.95 -6.08 8.70
C ILE A 39 10.26 -7.44 8.08
N ASP A 40 11.45 -7.95 8.33
CA ASP A 40 11.82 -9.32 7.92
C ASP A 40 11.12 -10.36 8.81
N PHE A 41 10.41 -11.30 8.20
CA PHE A 41 9.79 -12.42 8.90
C PHE A 41 9.75 -13.67 8.02
N ALA A 42 10.28 -14.78 8.52
CA ALA A 42 10.25 -16.09 7.87
C ALA A 42 10.72 -16.10 6.40
N GLY A 43 11.69 -15.24 6.05
CA GLY A 43 12.22 -15.12 4.68
C GLY A 43 11.44 -14.20 3.75
N PHE A 44 10.40 -13.52 4.26
CA PHE A 44 9.64 -12.51 3.55
C PHE A 44 9.86 -11.13 4.16
N VAL A 45 9.76 -10.09 3.34
CA VAL A 45 9.73 -8.71 3.79
C VAL A 45 8.28 -8.27 3.84
N TRP A 46 7.82 -7.91 5.03
CA TRP A 46 6.51 -7.31 5.24
C TRP A 46 6.63 -5.80 5.22
N GLU A 47 5.86 -5.15 4.36
CA GLU A 47 5.75 -3.71 4.28
C GLU A 47 4.53 -3.26 5.09
N VAL A 48 4.78 -2.62 6.24
CA VAL A 48 3.75 -2.12 7.14
C VAL A 48 3.61 -0.62 6.95
N ASP A 49 2.47 -0.21 6.44
CA ASP A 49 2.10 1.18 6.19
C ASP A 49 1.27 1.73 7.35
N GLU A 50 1.80 2.76 8.02
CA GLU A 50 1.07 3.60 8.96
C GLU A 50 0.60 4.86 8.22
N PHE A 51 -0.72 5.02 8.06
CA PHE A 51 -1.30 6.13 7.30
C PHE A 51 -1.54 7.37 8.18
N PHE A 52 -1.46 8.55 7.55
CA PHE A 52 -1.67 9.86 8.18
C PHE A 52 -2.79 10.66 7.49
N GLY A 53 -3.01 11.90 7.96
CA GLY A 53 -4.03 12.80 7.41
C GLY A 53 -5.43 12.26 7.61
N GLU A 54 -6.27 12.29 6.56
CA GLU A 54 -7.64 11.74 6.62
C GLU A 54 -7.66 10.20 6.78
N ASN A 55 -6.52 9.53 6.61
CA ASN A 55 -6.36 8.09 6.80
C ASN A 55 -5.69 7.72 8.14
N GLN A 56 -5.53 8.68 9.06
CA GLN A 56 -4.86 8.47 10.32
C GLN A 56 -5.51 7.36 11.16
N GLY A 57 -4.67 6.46 11.69
CA GLY A 57 -5.08 5.32 12.51
C GLY A 57 -5.28 4.02 11.73
N LEU A 58 -5.25 4.09 10.39
CA LEU A 58 -5.19 2.90 9.54
C LEU A 58 -3.75 2.39 9.47
N ILE A 59 -3.58 1.08 9.72
CA ILE A 59 -2.32 0.36 9.53
C ILE A 59 -2.61 -0.83 8.62
N VAL A 60 -1.86 -0.94 7.53
CA VAL A 60 -1.98 -2.05 6.56
C VAL A 60 -0.62 -2.71 6.41
N ALA A 61 -0.60 -4.02 6.36
CA ALA A 61 0.61 -4.80 6.08
C ALA A 61 0.46 -5.52 4.75
N GLU A 62 1.47 -5.39 3.90
CA GLU A 62 1.56 -6.01 2.59
C GLU A 62 2.78 -6.93 2.55
N VAL A 63 2.66 -8.05 1.84
CA VAL A 63 3.77 -8.96 1.55
C VAL A 63 3.71 -9.31 0.07
N GLU A 64 4.83 -9.16 -0.62
CA GLU A 64 4.94 -9.56 -2.02
C GLU A 64 5.28 -11.04 -2.12
N LEU A 65 4.57 -11.74 -3.00
CA LEU A 65 4.79 -13.15 -3.32
C LEU A 65 5.15 -13.28 -4.81
N GLU A 66 5.99 -14.25 -5.15
CA GLU A 66 6.33 -14.61 -6.52
C GLU A 66 5.14 -15.21 -7.27
N SER A 67 4.17 -15.79 -6.55
CA SER A 67 2.93 -16.33 -7.11
C SER A 67 1.81 -16.38 -6.06
N GLU A 68 0.55 -16.38 -6.49
CA GLU A 68 -0.63 -16.43 -5.59
C GLU A 68 -0.69 -17.72 -4.75
N ASP A 69 -0.11 -18.82 -5.24
CA ASP A 69 -0.07 -20.11 -4.55
C ASP A 69 1.16 -20.29 -3.64
N GLN A 70 2.03 -19.27 -3.54
CA GLN A 70 3.22 -19.35 -2.72
C GLN A 70 2.84 -19.44 -1.24
N ALA A 71 3.22 -20.55 -0.60
CA ALA A 71 3.07 -20.69 0.84
C ALA A 71 4.02 -19.73 1.57
N PHE A 72 3.51 -19.05 2.58
CA PHE A 72 4.29 -18.18 3.46
C PHE A 72 3.80 -18.31 4.91
N GLU A 73 4.66 -17.98 5.86
CA GLU A 73 4.28 -17.95 7.27
C GLU A 73 3.72 -16.57 7.62
N LYS A 74 2.53 -16.54 8.21
CA LYS A 74 1.87 -15.30 8.63
C LYS A 74 2.28 -14.93 10.06
N PRO A 75 2.89 -13.77 10.31
CA PRO A 75 3.17 -13.29 11.66
C PRO A 75 1.89 -13.15 12.52
N GLU A 76 2.01 -13.36 13.83
CA GLU A 76 0.87 -13.28 14.77
C GLU A 76 0.22 -11.88 14.85
N TRP A 77 0.97 -10.83 14.52
CA TRP A 77 0.50 -9.45 14.54
C TRP A 77 -0.30 -9.07 13.28
N ILE A 78 -0.33 -9.92 12.26
CA ILE A 78 -1.17 -9.72 11.06
C ILE A 78 -2.62 -10.06 11.39
N GLY A 79 -3.48 -9.08 11.22
CA GLY A 79 -4.92 -9.21 11.43
C GLY A 79 -5.68 -9.88 10.28
N GLU A 80 -6.80 -9.25 9.93
CA GLU A 80 -7.70 -9.67 8.86
C GLU A 80 -7.02 -9.54 7.48
N GLU A 81 -7.27 -10.51 6.60
CA GLU A 81 -6.80 -10.48 5.23
C GLU A 81 -7.71 -9.60 4.37
N VAL A 82 -7.13 -8.61 3.70
CA VAL A 82 -7.86 -7.56 2.98
C VAL A 82 -7.45 -7.39 1.51
N THR A 83 -6.64 -8.32 0.98
CA THR A 83 -6.04 -8.27 -0.38
C THR A 83 -7.05 -7.98 -1.49
N GLY A 84 -8.27 -8.52 -1.38
CA GLY A 84 -9.33 -8.35 -2.37
C GLY A 84 -10.37 -7.26 -2.05
N ASP A 85 -10.25 -6.56 -0.91
CA ASP A 85 -11.23 -5.55 -0.50
C ASP A 85 -10.84 -4.18 -1.07
N PRO A 86 -11.61 -3.65 -2.03
CA PRO A 86 -11.25 -2.41 -2.70
C PRO A 86 -11.13 -1.21 -1.75
N LYS A 87 -11.78 -1.23 -0.57
CA LYS A 87 -11.74 -0.07 0.33
C LYS A 87 -10.33 0.23 0.85
N TYR A 88 -9.45 -0.78 0.91
CA TYR A 88 -8.05 -0.61 1.33
C TYR A 88 -7.10 -0.21 0.20
N PHE A 89 -7.56 -0.13 -1.05
CA PHE A 89 -6.71 0.31 -2.14
C PHE A 89 -6.41 1.81 -2.02
N ASN A 90 -5.16 2.21 -2.27
CA ASN A 90 -4.76 3.62 -2.22
C ASN A 90 -5.65 4.54 -3.07
N SER A 91 -6.08 4.09 -4.26
CA SER A 91 -7.01 4.87 -5.10
C SER A 91 -8.36 5.12 -4.44
N ASN A 92 -8.83 4.18 -3.62
CA ASN A 92 -10.10 4.31 -2.89
C ASN A 92 -9.92 5.03 -1.55
N LEU A 93 -8.76 4.92 -0.90
CA LEU A 93 -8.42 5.70 0.30
C LEU A 93 -8.37 7.21 0.05
N ILE A 94 -8.12 7.65 -1.18
CA ILE A 94 -8.24 9.06 -1.58
C ILE A 94 -9.71 9.47 -1.68
N LEU A 95 -10.56 8.61 -2.27
CA LEU A 95 -11.97 8.90 -2.53
C LEU A 95 -12.85 8.77 -1.28
N ASN A 96 -12.61 7.75 -0.48
CA ASN A 96 -13.29 7.48 0.79
C ASN A 96 -12.25 7.18 1.89
N PRO A 97 -11.66 8.23 2.50
CA PRO A 97 -10.66 8.07 3.55
C PRO A 97 -11.16 7.32 4.77
N PHE A 98 -10.24 6.72 5.52
CA PHE A 98 -10.51 5.91 6.72
C PHE A 98 -11.41 6.62 7.73
N ALA A 99 -11.24 7.94 7.90
CA ALA A 99 -12.08 8.74 8.80
C ALA A 99 -13.59 8.75 8.42
N LYS A 100 -13.97 8.27 7.23
CA LYS A 100 -15.34 8.25 6.70
C LYS A 100 -15.90 6.84 6.52
N TRP A 101 -15.20 5.82 6.99
CA TRP A 101 -15.63 4.41 6.89
C TRP A 101 -16.76 4.07 7.87
#